data_AF-A0A0P9GCB6-F1
#
_entry.id   AF-A0A0P9GCB6-F1
#
_cell.length_a   1.000
_cell.length_b   1.000
_cell.length_c   1.000
_cell.angle_alpha   90.00
_cell.angle_beta   90.00
_cell.angle_gamma   90.00
#
_symmetry.space_group_name_H-M   'P 1'
#
loop_
_entity.id
_entity.type
_entity.pdbx_description
1 polymer ?
#
loop_
_entity_poly.entity_id
_entity_poly.type
_entity_poly.pdbx_seq_one_letter_code
_entity_poly.pdbx_strand_id
1 'polypeptide(L)'
;MIKNKHTWQKQEQAVRATQLAFDLSSEAQKYIKKQAIDAELTPSDMIRRILNLEVKSKKTRQRLSFNLNDDELHLLAKRFDVEPLDKRLVKQKVAELLIQYAQQKN
;
A
#
# COMPACT_ATOMS: atom_id res chain seq x y z
N MET A 1 -51.10 4.38 24.80
CA MET A 1 -50.07 5.02 23.95
C MET A 1 -49.16 3.94 23.39
N ILE A 2 -49.33 3.62 22.12
CA ILE A 2 -48.41 2.74 21.38
C ILE A 2 -47.74 3.62 20.34
N LYS A 3 -46.41 3.67 20.35
CA LYS A 3 -45.52 3.70 19.17
C LYS A 3 -44.13 4.19 19.60
N ASN A 4 -43.16 3.29 19.61
CA ASN A 4 -41.87 3.46 18.96
C ASN A 4 -41.01 2.20 19.16
N LYS A 5 -41.42 1.10 18.52
CA LYS A 5 -40.62 -0.14 18.41
C LYS A 5 -40.05 -0.33 16.99
N HIS A 6 -40.15 0.70 16.13
CA HIS A 6 -39.84 0.60 14.70
C HIS A 6 -38.48 1.16 14.27
N THR A 7 -37.70 1.75 15.18
CA THR A 7 -36.37 2.30 14.85
C THR A 7 -35.23 1.30 14.99
N TRP A 8 -35.48 0.10 15.54
CA TRP A 8 -34.43 -0.89 15.83
C TRP A 8 -34.35 -2.06 14.84
N GLN A 9 -35.38 -2.32 14.03
CA GLN A 9 -35.39 -3.45 13.08
C GLN A 9 -34.61 -3.21 11.77
N LYS A 10 -34.12 -1.98 11.52
CA LYS A 10 -33.29 -1.68 10.33
C LYS A 10 -31.79 -1.81 10.56
N GLN A 11 -31.34 -2.14 11.78
CA GLN A 11 -29.94 -2.37 12.09
C GLN A 11 -29.47 -3.82 11.86
N GLU A 12 -30.35 -4.71 11.42
CA GLU A 12 -30.11 -6.16 11.50
C GLU A 12 -29.62 -6.83 10.21
N GLN A 13 -29.14 -6.07 9.21
CA GLN A 13 -28.45 -6.66 8.05
C GLN A 13 -27.19 -5.88 7.67
N ALA A 14 -26.28 -5.70 8.64
CA ALA A 14 -24.87 -5.69 8.27
C ALA A 14 -24.51 -7.12 7.83
N VAL A 15 -24.77 -7.44 6.56
CA VAL A 15 -24.32 -8.71 5.95
C VAL A 15 -22.81 -8.75 6.10
N ARG A 16 -22.31 -9.55 7.06
CA ARG A 16 -20.87 -9.74 7.25
C ARG A 16 -20.31 -10.30 5.96
N ALA A 17 -19.25 -9.67 5.46
CA ALA A 17 -18.58 -10.17 4.26
C ALA A 17 -17.97 -11.54 4.55
N THR A 18 -18.33 -12.54 3.74
CA THR A 18 -17.66 -13.85 3.77
C THR A 18 -16.27 -13.71 3.14
N GLN A 19 -15.23 -14.05 3.89
CA GLN A 19 -13.87 -14.09 3.37
C GLN A 19 -13.63 -15.39 2.60
N LEU A 20 -13.13 -15.28 1.37
CA LEU A 20 -12.72 -16.42 0.55
C LEU A 20 -11.19 -16.46 0.49
N ALA A 21 -10.62 -17.60 0.86
CA ALA A 21 -9.21 -17.89 0.73
C ALA A 21 -8.98 -18.86 -0.43
N PHE A 22 -7.91 -18.67 -1.18
CA PHE A 22 -7.58 -19.48 -2.35
C PHE A 22 -6.12 -19.93 -2.28
N ASP A 23 -5.86 -21.17 -2.65
CA ASP A 23 -4.51 -21.65 -2.94
C ASP A 23 -4.18 -21.39 -4.41
N LEU A 24 -3.46 -20.29 -4.64
CA LEU A 24 -3.01 -19.88 -5.97
C LEU A 24 -1.52 -20.16 -6.13
N SER A 25 -1.10 -20.50 -7.35
CA SER A 25 0.33 -20.59 -7.68
C SER A 25 1.04 -19.27 -7.37
N SER A 26 2.33 -19.35 -7.04
CA SER A 26 3.15 -18.18 -6.70
C SER A 26 3.19 -17.17 -7.85
N GLU A 27 3.17 -17.66 -9.08
CA GLU A 27 3.13 -16.86 -10.30
C GLU A 27 1.83 -16.07 -10.43
N ALA A 28 0.68 -16.73 -10.27
CA ALA A 28 -0.62 -16.07 -10.30
C ALA A 28 -0.75 -15.00 -9.21
N GLN A 29 -0.29 -15.29 -8.00
CA GLN A 29 -0.29 -14.32 -6.90
C GLN A 29 0.58 -13.10 -7.22
N LYS A 30 1.80 -13.30 -7.74
CA LYS A 30 2.71 -12.21 -8.11
C LYS A 30 2.12 -11.36 -9.23
N TYR A 31 1.55 -12.00 -10.25
CA TYR A 31 0.94 -11.30 -11.38
C TYR A 31 -0.21 -10.40 -10.92
N ILE A 32 -1.18 -10.93 -10.15
CA ILE A 32 -2.32 -10.14 -9.65
C ILE A 32 -1.86 -8.99 -8.76
N LYS A 33 -0.89 -9.24 -7.87
CA LYS A 33 -0.33 -8.20 -7.00
C LYS A 33 0.37 -7.09 -7.79
N LYS A 34 1.13 -7.43 -8.83
CA LYS A 34 1.76 -6.44 -9.71
C LYS A 34 0.73 -5.58 -10.43
N GLN A 35 -0.30 -6.21 -11.01
CA GLN A 35 -1.40 -5.47 -11.63
C GLN A 35 -2.09 -4.53 -10.64
N ALA A 36 -2.22 -4.92 -9.37
CA ALA A 36 -2.81 -4.08 -8.32
C ALA A 36 -1.94 -2.85 -8.04
N ILE A 37 -0.63 -3.04 -7.94
CA ILE A 37 0.35 -1.95 -7.79
C ILE A 37 0.25 -0.98 -8.97
N ASP A 38 0.28 -1.49 -10.21
CA ASP A 38 0.24 -0.69 -11.44
C ASP A 38 -1.08 0.08 -11.58
N ALA A 39 -2.19 -0.48 -11.10
CA ALA A 39 -3.51 0.15 -11.11
C ALA A 39 -3.80 1.06 -9.90
N GLU A 40 -2.84 1.22 -8.97
CA GLU A 40 -3.05 1.93 -7.69
C GLU A 40 -4.23 1.36 -6.88
N LEU A 41 -4.40 0.04 -6.91
CA LEU A 41 -5.43 -0.70 -6.19
C LEU A 41 -4.82 -1.60 -5.11
N THR A 42 -5.63 -1.95 -4.11
CA THR A 42 -5.28 -3.06 -3.22
C THR A 42 -5.41 -4.40 -3.97
N PRO A 43 -4.71 -5.47 -3.55
CA PRO A 43 -4.94 -6.80 -4.13
C PRO A 43 -6.40 -7.26 -4.03
N SER A 44 -7.11 -6.90 -2.95
CA SER A 44 -8.53 -7.22 -2.80
C SER A 44 -9.40 -6.49 -3.81
N ASP A 45 -9.16 -5.20 -4.04
CA ASP A 45 -9.88 -4.43 -5.06
C ASP A 45 -9.55 -4.89 -6.48
N MET A 46 -8.31 -5.32 -6.73
CA MET A 46 -7.97 -5.95 -8.01
C MET A 46 -8.80 -7.22 -8.23
N ILE A 47 -8.93 -8.08 -7.22
CA ILE A 47 -9.78 -9.29 -7.31
C ILE A 47 -11.23 -8.89 -7.57
N ARG A 48 -11.76 -7.87 -6.87
CA ARG A 48 -13.12 -7.36 -7.12
C ARG A 48 -13.28 -6.88 -8.57
N ARG A 49 -12.30 -6.14 -9.09
CA ARG A 49 -12.29 -5.68 -10.48
C ARG A 49 -12.27 -6.83 -11.49
N ILE A 50 -11.45 -7.86 -11.27
CA ILE A 50 -11.37 -9.06 -12.12
C ILE A 50 -12.72 -9.80 -12.15
N LEU A 51 -13.42 -9.83 -11.01
CA LEU A 51 -14.74 -10.45 -10.86
C LEU A 51 -15.90 -9.53 -11.30
N ASN A 52 -15.62 -8.37 -11.92
CA ASN A 52 -16.61 -7.36 -12.29
C ASN A 52 -17.50 -6.90 -11.11
N LEU A 53 -16.92 -6.85 -9.89
CA LEU A 53 -17.56 -6.33 -8.69
C LEU A 53 -17.14 -4.87 -8.45
N GLU A 54 -17.99 -4.12 -7.75
CA GLU A 54 -17.72 -2.74 -7.35
C GLU A 54 -16.41 -2.62 -6.56
N VAL A 55 -15.47 -1.79 -7.02
CA VAL A 55 -14.25 -1.43 -6.28
C VAL A 55 -14.59 -0.39 -5.22
N LYS A 56 -14.33 -0.70 -3.95
CA LYS A 56 -14.81 0.12 -2.82
C LYS A 56 -13.81 1.20 -2.43
N SER A 57 -12.52 0.95 -2.64
CA SER A 57 -11.46 1.82 -2.16
C SER A 57 -11.19 2.96 -3.15
N LYS A 58 -10.81 4.12 -2.59
CA LYS A 58 -10.11 5.16 -3.37
C LYS A 58 -8.73 4.63 -3.82
N LYS A 59 -8.15 5.24 -4.85
CA LYS A 59 -6.78 4.99 -5.30
C LYS A 59 -5.82 4.89 -4.10
N THR A 60 -5.07 3.80 -4.03
CA THR A 60 -4.09 3.53 -2.98
C THR A 60 -2.74 4.09 -3.42
N ARG A 61 -2.23 5.07 -2.67
CA ARG A 61 -0.90 5.63 -2.93
C ARG A 61 0.16 4.62 -2.53
N GLN A 62 0.93 4.14 -3.50
CA GLN A 62 2.10 3.30 -3.24
C GLN A 62 3.16 4.13 -2.50
N ARG A 63 3.69 3.61 -1.40
CA ARG A 63 4.69 4.28 -0.57
C ARG A 63 5.91 3.39 -0.42
N LEU A 64 7.09 3.98 -0.62
CA LEU A 64 8.36 3.39 -0.27
C LEU A 64 8.86 4.08 0.99
N SER A 65 9.04 3.31 2.05
CA SER A 65 9.60 3.77 3.33
C SER A 65 10.35 2.63 3.97
N PHE A 66 11.45 2.96 4.63
CA PHE A 66 12.21 2.04 5.46
C PHE A 66 12.74 2.81 6.67
N ASN A 67 13.07 2.10 7.73
CA ASN A 67 13.56 2.69 8.96
C ASN A 67 15.09 2.72 8.94
N LEU A 68 15.64 3.77 9.54
CA LEU A 68 17.07 3.95 9.74
C LEU A 68 17.30 4.31 11.21
N ASN A 69 18.32 3.71 11.82
CA ASN A 69 18.85 4.19 13.09
C ASN A 69 19.87 5.33 12.86
N ASP A 70 20.35 5.95 13.93
CA ASP A 70 21.26 7.10 13.82
C ASP A 70 22.64 6.71 13.24
N ASP A 71 23.15 5.49 13.51
CA ASP A 71 24.40 5.01 12.94
C ASP A 71 24.30 4.81 11.42
N GLU A 72 23.18 4.27 10.95
CA GLU A 72 22.91 4.11 9.51
C GLU A 72 22.72 5.48 8.82
N LEU A 73 22.10 6.45 9.50
CA LEU A 73 22.02 7.82 9.00
C LEU A 73 23.41 8.45 8.87
N HIS A 74 24.29 8.29 9.87
CA HIS A 74 25.67 8.78 9.80
C HIS A 74 26.47 8.09 8.70
N LEU A 75 26.30 6.78 8.51
CA LEU A 75 26.93 6.04 7.44
C LEU A 75 26.51 6.54 6.06
N LEU A 76 25.21 6.82 5.88
CA LEU A 76 24.68 7.40 4.64
C LEU A 76 25.20 8.82 4.44
N ALA A 77 25.27 9.63 5.48
CA ALA A 77 25.82 10.98 5.40
C ALA A 77 27.26 10.98 4.90
N LYS A 78 28.10 10.12 5.49
CA LYS A 78 29.48 9.91 5.04
C LYS A 78 29.56 9.40 3.60
N ARG A 79 28.67 8.49 3.19
CA ARG A 79 28.63 7.96 1.81
C ARG A 79 28.30 9.05 0.79
N PHE A 80 27.40 9.96 1.14
CA PHE A 80 26.96 11.03 0.25
C PHE A 80 27.81 12.30 0.34
N ASP A 81 28.86 12.29 1.18
CA ASP A 81 29.69 13.46 1.47
C ASP A 81 28.85 14.66 1.95
N VAL A 82 27.95 14.39 2.91
CA VAL A 82 27.06 15.40 3.52
C VAL A 82 27.24 15.42 5.02
N GLU A 83 26.91 16.55 5.64
CA GLU A 83 26.98 16.74 7.09
C GLU A 83 26.12 15.68 7.82
N PRO A 84 26.68 14.91 8.79
CA PRO A 84 25.95 13.87 9.51
C PRO A 84 24.67 14.32 10.21
N LEU A 85 24.60 15.59 10.59
CA LEU A 85 23.42 16.19 11.22
C LEU A 85 22.36 16.65 10.20
N ASP A 86 22.68 16.73 8.91
CA ASP A 86 21.74 17.14 7.87
C ASP A 86 20.90 15.94 7.36
N LYS A 87 20.00 15.46 8.22
CA LYS A 87 19.03 14.38 7.90
C LYS A 87 18.19 14.69 6.66
N ARG A 88 17.94 15.98 6.37
CA ARG A 88 17.15 16.41 5.20
C ARG A 88 17.94 16.15 3.92
N LEU A 89 19.21 16.51 3.88
CA LEU A 89 20.07 16.31 2.72
C LEU A 89 20.35 14.81 2.49
N VAL A 90 20.56 14.04 3.55
CA VAL A 90 20.63 12.56 3.46
C VAL A 90 19.38 11.99 2.81
N LYS A 91 18.18 12.41 3.25
CA LYS A 91 16.90 11.97 2.67
C LYS A 91 16.78 12.33 1.18
N GLN A 92 17.23 13.52 0.79
CA GLN A 92 17.23 13.94 -0.61
C GLN A 92 18.15 13.06 -1.46
N LYS A 93 19.37 12.79 -0.98
CA LYS A 93 20.35 11.93 -1.66
C LYS A 93 19.87 10.48 -1.81
N VAL A 94 19.20 9.95 -0.79
CA VAL A 94 18.53 8.64 -0.88
C VAL A 94 17.45 8.65 -1.96
N ALA A 95 16.61 9.69 -2.02
CA ALA A 95 15.57 9.78 -3.04
C ALA A 95 16.16 9.87 -4.46
N GLU A 96 17.19 10.68 -4.67
CA GLU A 96 17.93 10.79 -5.94
C GLU A 96 18.49 9.42 -6.37
N LEU A 97 19.14 8.69 -5.46
CA LEU A 97 19.70 7.36 -5.72
C LEU A 97 18.61 6.35 -6.09
N LEU A 98 17.47 6.35 -5.39
CA LEU A 98 16.36 5.43 -5.68
C LEU A 98 15.73 5.72 -7.06
N ILE A 99 15.62 6.99 -7.44
CA ILE A 99 15.15 7.39 -8.79
C ILE A 99 16.12 6.90 -9.86
N GLN A 100 17.42 7.13 -9.67
CA GLN A 100 18.45 6.66 -10.61
C GLN A 100 18.44 5.14 -10.77
N TYR A 101 18.33 4.41 -9.66
CA TYR A 101 18.23 2.94 -9.69
C TYR A 101 17.00 2.47 -10.48
N ALA A 102 15.85 3.13 -10.31
CA ALA A 102 14.64 2.81 -11.06
C ALA A 102 14.77 3.11 -12.57
N GLN A 103 15.53 4.14 -12.94
CA GLN A 103 15.75 4.51 -14.35
C GLN A 103 16.71 3.55 -15.08
N GLN A 104 17.67 2.93 -14.38
CA GLN A 104 18.61 1.96 -14.96
C GLN A 104 17.96 0.63 -15.39
N LYS A 105 16.72 0.38 -14.95
CA LYS A 105 15.95 -0.83 -15.24
C LYS A 105 15.14 -0.75 -16.55
N ASN A 106 15.19 0.38 -17.26
CA ASN A 106 14.54 0.60 -18.55
C ASN A 106 15.50 0.38 -19.71
#